data_AF-A0A6L8LS72-F1
#
_entry.id   AF-A0A6L8LS72-F1
#
_cell.length_a   1.000
_cell.length_b   1.000
_cell.length_c   1.000
_cell.angle_alpha   90.00
_cell.angle_beta   90.00
_cell.angle_gamma   90.00
#
_symmetry.space_group_name_H-M   'P 1'
#
loop_
_entity.id
_entity.type
_entity.pdbx_description
1 polymer ?
#
loop_
_entity_poly.entity_id
_entity_poly.type
_entity_poly.pdbx_seq_one_letter_code
_entity_poly.pdbx_strand_id
1 'polypeptide(L)'
;MTGLGDKKVGLFKASYLSDKKQCHLFQIQVHPEFQDQKIGSYLINNLIHKANEQGKDVGLSALKSNPAFNLYKKLGLKIVKENQHEFELVLKAYQ
;
A
#
# COMPACT_ATOMS: atom_id res chain seq x y z
N MET A 1 -2.19 -35.04 13.51
CA MET A 1 -1.17 -33.97 13.40
C MET A 1 -1.06 -33.54 11.95
N THR A 2 -1.53 -32.34 11.61
CA THR A 2 -0.95 -31.45 10.59
C THR A 2 -1.63 -30.10 10.77
N GLY A 3 -1.16 -29.32 11.75
CA GLY A 3 -1.49 -27.90 11.78
C GLY A 3 -0.87 -27.27 10.54
N LEU A 4 -1.71 -26.79 9.61
CA LEU A 4 -1.23 -25.82 8.62
C LEU A 4 -0.73 -24.62 9.43
N GLY A 5 0.58 -24.53 9.61
CA GLY A 5 1.20 -23.54 10.47
C GLY A 5 0.89 -22.13 9.99
N ASP A 6 0.67 -21.21 10.94
CA ASP A 6 0.60 -19.76 10.74
C ASP A 6 1.95 -19.23 10.22
N LYS A 7 2.29 -19.52 8.96
CA LYS A 7 3.50 -18.97 8.32
C LYS A 7 3.24 -17.51 8.03
N LYS A 8 3.89 -16.62 8.77
CA LYS A 8 3.91 -15.18 8.49
C LYS A 8 4.59 -14.95 7.13
N VAL A 9 3.82 -14.56 6.12
CA VAL A 9 4.31 -14.35 4.74
C VAL A 9 4.68 -12.90 4.43
N GLY A 10 4.63 -12.00 5.42
CA GLY A 10 4.91 -10.59 5.19
C GLY A 10 4.46 -9.65 6.32
N LEU A 11 4.58 -8.35 6.03
CA LEU A 11 4.12 -7.24 6.87
C LEU A 11 3.21 -6.33 6.05
N PHE A 12 2.12 -5.89 6.66
CA PHE A 12 1.23 -4.88 6.10
C PHE A 12 0.79 -3.95 7.23
N LYS A 13 1.22 -2.69 7.18
CA LYS A 13 0.93 -1.68 8.20
C LYS A 13 0.35 -0.45 7.54
N ALA A 14 -0.92 -0.18 7.85
CA ALA A 14 -1.59 1.05 7.46
C ALA A 14 -2.35 1.62 8.67
N SER A 15 -2.45 2.95 8.74
CA SER A 15 -3.32 3.62 9.73
C SER A 15 -3.98 4.84 9.12
N TYR A 16 -5.05 5.29 9.76
CA TYR A 16 -5.71 6.52 9.37
C TYR A 16 -4.99 7.73 9.96
N LEU A 17 -4.70 8.71 9.10
CA LEU A 17 -4.18 10.03 9.44
C LEU A 17 -5.32 11.03 9.38
N SER A 18 -5.75 11.52 10.55
CA SER A 18 -6.92 12.40 10.69
C SER A 18 -6.70 13.78 10.09
N ASP A 19 -5.49 14.33 10.23
CA ASP A 19 -5.07 15.62 9.68
C ASP A 19 -5.12 15.65 8.14
N LYS A 20 -4.80 14.52 7.50
CA LYS A 20 -4.84 14.36 6.04
C LYS A 20 -6.16 13.77 5.51
N LYS A 21 -7.08 13.35 6.39
CA LYS A 21 -8.25 12.52 6.04
C LYS A 21 -7.88 11.34 5.12
N GLN A 22 -6.78 10.66 5.45
CA GLN A 22 -6.13 9.70 4.56
C GLN A 22 -5.79 8.40 5.30
N CYS A 23 -6.04 7.25 4.67
CA CYS A 23 -5.47 5.96 5.06
C CYS A 23 -4.03 5.86 4.52
N HIS A 24 -3.05 5.92 5.42
CA HIS A 24 -1.63 5.92 5.05
C HIS A 24 -1.03 4.51 5.17
N LEU A 25 -0.43 4.02 4.10
CA LEU A 25 0.31 2.76 4.07
C LEU A 25 1.77 3.02 4.46
N PHE A 26 2.15 2.63 5.67
CA PHE A 26 3.50 2.77 6.19
C PHE A 26 4.44 1.68 5.71
N GLN A 27 3.93 0.46 5.60
CA GLN A 27 4.76 -0.68 5.27
C GLN A 27 3.98 -1.76 4.54
N ILE A 28 4.58 -2.24 3.47
CA ILE A 28 4.17 -3.47 2.81
C ILE A 28 5.43 -4.26 2.45
N GLN A 29 5.46 -5.52 2.87
CA GLN A 29 6.53 -6.45 2.54
C GLN A 29 5.91 -7.83 2.39
N VAL A 30 6.14 -8.47 1.26
CA VAL A 30 5.81 -9.89 1.06
C VAL A 30 7.13 -10.63 1.03
N HIS A 31 7.21 -11.74 1.77
CA HIS A 31 8.39 -12.58 1.81
C HIS A 31 8.76 -13.02 0.38
N PRO A 32 10.05 -13.03 -0.02
CA PRO A 32 10.46 -13.28 -1.41
C PRO A 32 9.84 -14.53 -2.05
N GLU A 33 9.74 -15.64 -1.32
CA GLU A 33 9.10 -16.89 -1.78
C GLU A 33 7.61 -16.75 -2.17
N PHE A 34 6.96 -15.67 -1.74
CA PHE A 34 5.53 -15.40 -1.94
C PHE A 34 5.30 -14.14 -2.81
N GLN A 35 6.36 -13.56 -3.38
CA GLN A 35 6.24 -12.47 -4.33
C GLN A 35 5.71 -12.97 -5.68
N ASP A 36 5.33 -12.03 -6.57
CA ASP A 36 4.73 -12.30 -7.89
C ASP A 36 3.40 -13.09 -7.91
N GLN A 37 2.84 -13.38 -6.73
CA GLN A 37 1.55 -14.05 -6.57
C GLN A 37 0.38 -13.07 -6.34
N LYS A 38 0.53 -11.81 -6.76
CA LYS A 38 -0.48 -10.73 -6.62
C LYS A 38 -0.91 -10.41 -5.17
N ILE A 39 -0.23 -10.94 -4.15
CA ILE A 39 -0.51 -10.69 -2.73
C ILE A 39 -0.44 -9.19 -2.41
N GLY A 40 0.64 -8.52 -2.83
CA GLY A 40 0.80 -7.08 -2.58
C GLY A 40 -0.30 -6.24 -3.22
N SER A 41 -0.65 -6.51 -4.49
CA SER A 41 -1.75 -5.84 -5.16
C SER A 41 -3.10 -6.08 -4.49
N TYR A 42 -3.36 -7.30 -4.02
CA TYR A 42 -4.59 -7.64 -3.32
C TYR A 42 -4.74 -6.85 -2.02
N LEU A 43 -3.68 -6.80 -1.20
CA LEU A 43 -3.69 -6.08 0.08
C LEU A 43 -3.91 -4.57 -0.13
N ILE A 44 -3.23 -3.97 -1.11
CA ILE A 44 -3.37 -2.54 -1.40
C ILE A 44 -4.76 -2.23 -1.98
N ASN A 45 -5.30 -3.06 -2.89
CA ASN A 45 -6.66 -2.87 -3.41
C ASN A 45 -7.72 -2.94 -2.30
N ASN A 46 -7.57 -3.87 -1.36
CA ASN A 46 -8.48 -3.94 -0.21
C ASN A 46 -8.39 -2.70 0.69
N LEU A 47 -7.19 -2.14 0.88
CA LEU A 47 -7.04 -0.86 1.58
C LEU A 47 -7.72 0.29 0.84
N ILE A 48 -7.53 0.37 -0.48
CA ILE A 48 -8.16 1.36 -1.36
C ILE A 48 -9.67 1.26 -1.26
N HIS A 49 -10.24 0.07 -1.40
CA HIS A 49 -11.69 -0.15 -1.30
C HIS A 49 -12.25 0.35 0.04
N LYS A 50 -11.65 -0.09 1.15
CA LYS A 50 -12.09 0.30 2.50
C LYS A 50 -11.96 1.79 2.77
N ALA A 51 -10.89 2.41 2.28
CA ALA A 51 -10.69 3.86 2.40
C ALA A 51 -11.75 4.61 1.58
N ASN A 52 -12.02 4.14 0.36
CA ASN A 52 -12.99 4.74 -0.53
C ASN A 52 -14.43 4.67 0.02
N GLU A 53 -14.85 3.53 0.58
CA GLU A 53 -16.15 3.38 1.27
C GLU A 53 -16.35 4.41 2.40
N GLN A 54 -15.26 4.95 2.94
CA GLN A 54 -15.27 5.93 4.02
C GLN A 54 -15.00 7.36 3.51
N GLY A 55 -14.90 7.57 2.19
CA GLY A 55 -14.55 8.86 1.60
C GLY A 55 -13.17 9.37 2.03
N LYS A 56 -12.22 8.44 2.21
CA LYS A 56 -10.84 8.70 2.65
C LYS A 56 -9.87 8.41 1.51
N ASP A 57 -8.89 9.28 1.36
CA ASP A 57 -7.79 9.06 0.42
C ASP A 57 -6.90 7.90 0.87
N VAL A 58 -6.11 7.34 -0.04
CA VAL A 58 -4.98 6.46 0.29
C VAL A 58 -3.68 7.13 -0.06
N GLY A 59 -2.70 7.07 0.83
CA GLY A 59 -1.36 7.61 0.55
C GLY A 59 -0.24 6.75 1.09
N LEU A 60 0.97 6.98 0.55
CA LEU A 60 2.21 6.34 1.01
C LEU A 60 3.43 7.19 0.64
N SER A 61 4.54 6.97 1.34
CA SER A 61 5.88 7.39 0.89
C SER A 61 6.66 6.17 0.39
N ALA A 62 7.37 6.31 -0.72
CA ALA A 62 8.21 5.25 -1.28
C ALA A 62 9.57 5.80 -1.73
N LEU A 63 10.64 5.10 -1.34
CA LEU A 63 11.98 5.34 -1.90
C LEU A 63 11.94 5.25 -3.43
N LYS A 64 12.70 6.11 -4.11
CA LYS A 64 12.84 6.09 -5.58
C LYS A 64 13.38 4.76 -6.11
N SER A 65 14.11 4.01 -5.28
CA SER A 65 14.62 2.66 -5.56
C SER A 65 13.64 1.53 -5.24
N ASN A 66 12.43 1.82 -4.72
CA ASN A 66 11.49 0.79 -4.31
C ASN A 66 10.99 -0.03 -5.53
N PRO A 67 11.20 -1.36 -5.57
CA PRO A 67 10.81 -2.19 -6.72
C PRO A 67 9.29 -2.22 -6.95
N ALA A 68 8.49 -1.97 -5.91
CA ALA A 68 7.04 -1.92 -5.99
C ALA A 68 6.50 -0.57 -6.52
N PHE A 69 7.36 0.38 -6.91
CA PHE A 69 6.89 1.69 -7.38
C PHE A 69 5.93 1.60 -8.57
N ASN A 70 6.22 0.72 -9.54
CA ASN A 70 5.34 0.51 -10.69
C ASN A 70 4.00 -0.14 -10.31
N LEU A 71 3.94 -0.91 -9.22
CA LEU A 71 2.69 -1.43 -8.69
C LEU A 71 1.81 -0.28 -8.20
N TYR A 72 2.35 0.66 -7.42
CA TYR A 72 1.57 1.79 -6.89
C TYR A 72 0.94 2.62 -8.02
N LYS A 73 1.72 2.93 -9.07
CA LYS A 73 1.21 3.65 -10.24
C LYS A 73 0.11 2.88 -10.98
N LYS A 74 0.27 1.56 -11.16
CA LYS A 74 -0.73 0.69 -11.80
C LYS A 74 -2.04 0.65 -11.01
N LEU A 75 -1.98 0.79 -9.69
CA LEU A 75 -3.14 0.88 -8.81
C LEU A 75 -3.76 2.29 -8.77
N GLY A 76 -3.28 3.22 -9.60
CA GLY A 76 -3.84 4.56 -9.76
C GLY A 76 -3.31 5.60 -8.78
N LEU A 77 -2.37 5.26 -7.89
CA LEU A 77 -1.72 6.25 -7.04
C LEU A 77 -0.88 7.19 -7.91
N LYS A 78 -1.00 8.50 -7.64
CA LYS A 78 -0.28 9.55 -8.37
C LYS A 78 0.75 10.20 -7.45
N ILE A 79 1.90 10.56 -8.00
CA ILE A 79 2.92 11.32 -7.28
C ILE A 79 2.35 12.71 -7.00
N VAL A 80 2.36 13.13 -5.74
CA VAL A 80 1.93 14.48 -5.31
C VAL A 80 3.10 15.32 -4.80
N LYS A 81 4.19 14.66 -4.40
CA LYS A 81 5.42 15.30 -3.94
C LYS A 81 6.59 14.37 -4.20
N GLU A 82 7.77 14.96 -4.40
CA GLU A 82 9.03 14.21 -4.41
C GLU A 82 10.12 14.99 -3.68
N ASN A 83 11.12 14.27 -3.20
CA ASN A 83 12.38 14.83 -2.75
C ASN A 83 13.54 14.04 -3.39
N GLN A 84 14.77 14.22 -2.89
CA GLN A 84 15.94 13.54 -3.43
C GLN A 84 15.83 12.00 -3.36
N HIS A 85 15.13 11.46 -2.36
CA HIS A 85 15.12 10.03 -2.04
C HIS A 85 13.76 9.35 -2.19
N GLU A 86 12.66 10.10 -2.08
CA GLU A 86 11.30 9.55 -1.97
C GLU A 86 10.28 10.24 -2.87
N PHE A 87 9.25 9.47 -3.20
CA PHE A 87 7.99 9.94 -3.77
C PHE A 87 6.88 9.82 -2.72
N GLU A 88 6.09 10.87 -2.54
CA GLU A 88 4.78 10.78 -1.89
C GLU A 88 3.73 10.51 -2.96
N LEU A 89 2.98 9.42 -2.81
CA LEU A 89 1.92 9.05 -3.73
C LEU A 89 0.56 9.03 -3.04
N VAL A 90 -0.47 9.48 -3.74
CA VAL A 90 -1.85 9.53 -3.25
C VAL A 90 -2.82 9.06 -4.31
N LEU A 91 -3.82 8.27 -3.89
CA LEU A 91 -5.05 8.01 -4.62
C LEU A 91 -6.20 8.69 -3.88
N LYS A 92 -6.94 9.53 -4.60
CA LYS A 92 -8.11 10.24 -4.07
C LYS A 92 -9.31 9.30 -3.99
N ALA A 93 -10.12 9.43 -2.94
CA ALA A 93 -11.42 8.76 -2.90
C ALA A 93 -12.30 9.22 -4.07
N TYR A 94 -13.15 8.33 -4.57
CA TYR A 94 -14.19 8.69 -5.54
C TYR A 94 -15.20 9.63 -4.87
N GLN A 95 -15.60 10.68 -5.60
CA GLN A 95 -16.68 11.57 -5.20
C GLN A 95 -18.04 10.95 -5.47
#